data_AF-A0A839RUE2-F1
#
_entry.id   AF-A0A839RUE2-F1
#
_cell.length_a   1.000
_cell.length_b   1.000
_cell.length_c   1.000
_cell.angle_alpha   90.00
_cell.angle_beta   90.00
_cell.angle_gamma   90.00
#
_symmetry.space_group_name_H-M   'P 1'
#
loop_
_entity.id
_entity.type
_entity.pdbx_description
1 polymer ?
#
loop_
_entity_poly.entity_id
_entity_poly.type
_entity_poly.pdbx_seq_one_letter_code
_entity_poly.pdbx_strand_id
1 'polypeptide(L)'
;MFGLLTAPIRVVESVTRAARETASSAVSDFGNRASETASAVDVRGQLSVLQHIIQSGMLDPNGPLDRMLQRGGLLERLAHEDGVLERIIEHDGPLDRLLEREGLLSKMTERDTLERLIALTDTLDRLGPALDRIGPALDALNTRIATLQELVAPGGAVGDFVARFPLRRRKSSGSASSPEAGPEEA
;
A
#
# COMPACT_ATOMS: atom_id res chain seq x y z
N MET A 1 55.54 -66.97 9.36
CA MET A 1 54.59 -67.94 9.98
C MET A 1 53.26 -67.77 9.26
N PHE A 2 52.69 -68.89 8.81
CA PHE A 2 51.36 -69.18 8.23
C PHE A 2 50.25 -68.13 8.45
N GLY A 3 49.28 -67.94 7.56
CA GLY A 3 48.84 -68.79 6.47
C GLY A 3 47.60 -68.22 5.77
N LEU A 4 47.25 -68.91 4.68
CA LEU A 4 46.04 -68.79 3.89
C LEU A 4 44.80 -68.53 4.76
N LEU A 5 43.87 -67.69 4.28
CA LEU A 5 42.54 -68.20 3.96
C LEU A 5 41.73 -67.15 3.16
N THR A 6 41.10 -67.68 2.11
CA THR A 6 39.75 -67.34 1.64
C THR A 6 39.49 -65.96 1.01
N ALA A 7 39.13 -66.02 -0.27
CA ALA A 7 38.52 -64.97 -1.08
C ALA A 7 37.19 -64.45 -0.45
N PRO A 8 36.62 -63.31 -0.90
CA PRO A 8 36.18 -63.15 -2.29
C PRO A 8 36.54 -61.80 -2.94
N ILE A 9 37.17 -61.91 -4.11
CA ILE A 9 36.87 -61.06 -5.26
C ILE A 9 35.35 -61.15 -5.47
N ARG A 10 34.55 -60.13 -5.10
CA ARG A 10 33.19 -59.78 -5.63
C ARG A 10 32.53 -58.58 -4.89
N VAL A 11 33.23 -57.44 -4.75
CA VAL A 11 32.58 -56.17 -4.34
C VAL A 11 33.01 -54.95 -5.18
N VAL A 12 34.09 -55.05 -5.96
CA VAL A 12 34.63 -53.87 -6.68
C VAL A 12 33.71 -53.37 -7.80
N GLU A 13 32.90 -54.20 -8.44
CA GLU A 13 32.08 -53.78 -9.59
C GLU A 13 30.86 -52.91 -9.21
N SER A 14 30.32 -53.06 -8.00
CA SER A 14 29.21 -52.22 -7.52
C SER A 14 29.67 -50.88 -6.96
N VAL A 15 30.91 -50.78 -6.48
CA VAL A 15 31.53 -49.51 -6.09
C VAL A 15 31.81 -48.66 -7.33
N THR A 16 32.26 -49.26 -8.44
CA THR A 16 32.53 -48.51 -9.69
C THR A 16 31.24 -48.03 -10.39
N ARG A 17 30.11 -48.72 -10.22
CA ARG A 17 28.82 -48.29 -10.81
C ARG A 17 28.15 -47.19 -9.99
N ALA A 18 28.07 -47.35 -8.67
CA ALA A 18 27.55 -46.32 -7.78
C ALA A 18 28.43 -45.05 -7.79
N ALA A 19 29.76 -45.20 -7.91
CA ALA A 19 30.67 -44.07 -8.07
C ALA A 19 30.51 -43.36 -9.42
N ARG A 20 30.22 -44.08 -10.53
CA ARG A 20 29.98 -43.46 -11.85
C ARG A 20 28.65 -42.71 -11.92
N GLU A 21 27.62 -43.22 -11.24
CA GLU A 21 26.30 -42.60 -11.17
C GLU A 21 26.30 -41.38 -10.24
N THR A 22 27.03 -41.47 -9.11
CA THR A 22 27.30 -40.35 -8.20
C THR A 22 28.22 -39.30 -8.83
N ALA A 23 29.20 -39.70 -9.65
CA ALA A 23 30.04 -38.76 -10.40
C ALA A 23 29.24 -38.09 -11.53
N SER A 24 28.35 -38.80 -12.21
CA SER A 24 27.51 -38.22 -13.28
C SER A 24 26.48 -37.24 -12.72
N SER A 25 25.90 -37.54 -11.56
CA SER A 25 24.98 -36.63 -10.86
C SER A 25 25.72 -35.44 -10.26
N ALA A 26 26.87 -35.65 -9.61
CA ALA A 26 27.69 -34.55 -9.08
C ALA A 26 28.27 -33.64 -10.17
N VAL A 27 28.67 -34.19 -11.33
CA VAL A 27 29.16 -33.39 -12.47
C VAL A 27 28.02 -32.69 -13.20
N SER A 28 26.82 -33.29 -13.29
CA SER A 28 25.63 -32.59 -13.83
C SER A 28 25.15 -31.50 -12.89
N ASP A 29 25.19 -31.73 -11.58
CA ASP A 29 24.84 -30.75 -10.56
C ASP A 29 25.86 -29.62 -10.46
N PHE A 30 27.14 -29.94 -10.62
CA PHE A 30 28.20 -28.94 -10.74
C PHE A 30 28.10 -28.19 -12.07
N GLY A 31 27.77 -28.86 -13.17
CA GLY A 31 27.54 -28.24 -14.48
C GLY A 31 26.33 -27.31 -14.47
N ASN A 32 25.23 -27.73 -13.83
CA ASN A 32 24.02 -26.92 -13.66
C ASN A 32 24.24 -25.76 -12.68
N ARG A 33 24.92 -25.96 -11.54
CA ARG A 33 25.25 -24.88 -10.60
C ARG A 33 26.36 -23.95 -11.11
N ALA A 34 27.29 -24.44 -11.91
CA ALA A 34 28.28 -23.63 -12.62
C ALA A 34 27.60 -22.82 -13.74
N SER A 35 26.58 -23.37 -14.41
CA SER A 35 25.73 -22.64 -15.34
C SER A 35 24.87 -21.58 -14.63
N GLU A 36 24.39 -21.87 -13.42
CA GLU A 36 23.59 -20.96 -12.58
C GLU A 36 24.44 -19.81 -12.01
N THR A 37 25.70 -20.08 -11.67
CA THR A 37 26.66 -19.06 -11.17
C THR A 37 27.36 -18.29 -12.30
N ALA A 38 27.58 -18.90 -13.47
CA ALA A 38 28.01 -18.19 -14.68
C ALA A 38 26.89 -17.31 -15.28
N SER A 39 25.62 -17.60 -14.97
CA SER A 39 24.48 -16.74 -15.31
C SER A 39 24.35 -15.51 -14.39
N ALA A 40 25.19 -15.34 -13.37
CA ALA A 40 25.24 -14.09 -12.60
C ALA A 40 26.03 -12.98 -13.31
N VAL A 41 26.81 -13.33 -14.33
CA VAL A 41 27.24 -12.40 -15.38
C VAL A 41 26.61 -12.89 -16.67
N ASP A 42 25.29 -12.77 -16.72
CA ASP A 42 24.50 -13.13 -17.89
C ASP A 42 24.91 -12.24 -19.07
N VAL A 43 25.89 -12.69 -19.87
CA VAL A 43 26.28 -12.05 -21.12
C VAL A 43 25.06 -12.00 -22.06
N ARG A 44 24.09 -12.91 -21.93
CA ARG A 44 22.81 -12.89 -22.66
C ARG A 44 21.85 -11.83 -22.10
N GLY A 45 21.94 -11.54 -20.81
CA GLY A 45 21.26 -10.46 -20.09
C GLY A 45 21.80 -9.09 -20.49
N GLN A 46 23.12 -8.96 -20.55
CA GLN A 46 23.78 -7.76 -21.08
C GLN A 46 23.52 -7.60 -22.58
N LEU A 47 23.52 -8.68 -23.36
CA LEU A 47 23.19 -8.64 -24.77
C LEU A 47 21.71 -8.29 -24.99
N SER A 48 20.82 -8.72 -24.11
CA SER A 48 19.40 -8.33 -24.18
C SER A 48 19.17 -6.88 -23.77
N VAL A 49 19.93 -6.32 -22.82
CA VAL A 49 19.93 -4.87 -22.55
C VAL A 49 20.42 -4.10 -23.78
N LEU A 50 21.54 -4.50 -24.38
CA LEU A 50 22.05 -3.85 -25.59
C LEU A 50 21.07 -3.97 -26.75
N GLN A 51 20.46 -5.14 -26.93
CA GLN A 51 19.46 -5.38 -27.97
C GLN A 51 18.18 -4.59 -27.71
N HIS A 52 17.79 -4.40 -26.45
CA HIS A 52 16.67 -3.55 -26.06
C HIS A 52 16.96 -2.06 -26.32
N ILE A 53 18.17 -1.59 -26.03
CA ILE A 53 18.60 -0.22 -26.31
C ILE A 53 18.64 0.06 -27.82
N ILE A 54 19.07 -0.93 -28.62
CA ILE A 54 19.04 -0.84 -30.09
C ILE A 54 17.58 -0.88 -30.59
N GLN A 55 16.75 -1.79 -30.10
CA GLN A 55 15.35 -1.95 -30.55
C GLN A 55 14.45 -0.77 -30.18
N SER A 56 14.74 -0.08 -29.07
CA SER A 56 14.02 1.11 -28.63
C SER A 56 14.39 2.36 -29.42
N GLY A 57 15.37 2.28 -30.32
CA GLY A 57 15.84 3.41 -31.11
C GLY A 57 16.38 4.57 -30.27
N MET A 58 16.74 4.30 -29.00
CA MET A 58 17.25 5.34 -28.11
C MET A 58 18.56 5.95 -28.64
N LEU A 59 19.40 5.12 -29.27
CA LEU A 59 20.67 5.47 -29.90
C LEU A 59 20.54 5.75 -31.41
N ASP A 60 19.34 5.65 -31.98
CA ASP A 60 19.16 5.93 -33.41
C ASP A 60 19.45 7.40 -33.71
N PRO A 61 19.85 7.74 -34.95
CA PRO A 61 19.95 9.12 -35.38
C PRO A 61 18.60 9.84 -35.20
N ASN A 62 18.59 10.94 -34.45
CA ASN A 62 17.40 11.66 -33.97
C ASN A 62 16.57 10.92 -32.91
N GLY A 63 17.07 9.85 -32.32
CA GLY A 63 16.51 9.18 -31.16
C GLY A 63 16.50 10.09 -29.92
N PRO A 64 15.75 9.73 -28.87
CA PRO A 64 15.65 10.56 -27.66
C PRO A 64 17.02 10.80 -26.99
N LEU A 65 17.92 9.81 -26.93
CA LEU A 65 19.26 10.06 -26.38
C LEU A 65 20.12 10.86 -27.36
N ASP A 66 20.05 10.57 -28.66
CA ASP A 66 20.78 11.35 -29.67
C ASP A 66 20.39 12.84 -29.61
N ARG A 67 19.10 13.18 -29.49
CA ARG A 67 18.65 14.58 -29.32
C ARG A 67 19.08 15.23 -28.00
N MET A 68 19.22 14.44 -26.93
CA MET A 68 19.71 14.95 -25.65
C MET A 68 21.24 15.20 -25.69
N LEU A 69 21.97 14.36 -26.42
CA LEU A 69 23.43 14.38 -26.60
C LEU A 69 23.89 15.24 -27.78
N GLN A 70 22.98 15.61 -28.68
CA GLN A 70 23.22 16.52 -29.79
C GLN A 70 23.73 17.87 -29.28
N ARG A 71 24.52 18.55 -30.12
CA ARG A 71 25.11 19.83 -29.77
C ARG A 71 24.02 20.88 -29.48
N GLY A 72 24.06 21.50 -28.31
CA GLY A 72 23.04 22.42 -27.79
C GLY A 72 21.79 21.74 -27.22
N GLY A 73 21.82 20.41 -27.09
CA GLY A 73 20.76 19.56 -26.55
C GLY A 73 20.56 19.72 -25.05
N LEU A 74 19.58 18.99 -24.51
CA LEU A 74 19.22 19.10 -23.10
C LEU A 74 20.37 18.74 -22.16
N LEU A 75 21.17 17.72 -22.50
CA LEU A 75 22.28 17.31 -21.64
C LEU A 75 23.38 18.36 -21.63
N GLU A 76 23.75 18.92 -22.78
CA GLU A 76 24.76 19.98 -22.86
C GLU A 76 24.32 21.28 -22.17
N ARG A 77 23.00 21.57 -22.14
CA ARG A 77 22.45 22.70 -21.37
C ARG A 77 22.44 22.45 -19.86
N LEU A 78 22.16 21.21 -19.44
CA LEU A 78 22.17 20.84 -18.04
C LEU A 78 23.60 20.80 -17.48
N ALA A 79 24.53 20.24 -18.25
CA ALA A 79 25.95 20.12 -17.94
C ALA A 79 26.80 21.30 -18.43
N HIS A 80 26.16 22.41 -18.83
CA HIS A 80 26.88 23.64 -19.19
C HIS A 80 27.58 24.21 -17.95
N GLU A 81 28.61 25.04 -18.16
CA GLU A 81 29.17 25.86 -17.09
C GLU A 81 28.04 26.75 -16.52
N ASP A 82 27.87 26.75 -15.20
CA ASP A 82 26.72 27.34 -14.47
C ASP A 82 25.34 26.71 -14.76
N GLY A 83 25.33 25.54 -15.41
CA GLY A 83 24.14 24.75 -15.68
C GLY A 83 23.45 24.25 -14.41
N VAL A 84 22.21 23.78 -14.54
CA VAL A 84 21.44 23.27 -13.40
C VAL A 84 22.15 22.09 -12.75
N LEU A 85 22.81 21.23 -13.54
CA LEU A 85 23.54 20.08 -13.02
C LEU A 85 24.78 20.51 -12.25
N GLU A 86 25.55 21.46 -12.80
CA GLU A 86 26.74 22.01 -12.15
C GLU A 86 26.36 22.67 -10.82
N ARG A 87 25.33 23.53 -10.79
CA ARG A 87 24.85 24.18 -9.55
C ARG A 87 24.29 23.22 -8.50
N ILE A 88 23.79 22.05 -8.91
CA ILE A 88 23.30 21.03 -8.00
C ILE A 88 24.46 20.26 -7.38
N ILE A 89 25.49 19.95 -8.16
CA ILE A 89 26.66 19.14 -7.79
C ILE A 89 27.81 20.00 -7.21
N GLU A 90 27.73 21.32 -7.36
CA GLU A 90 28.67 22.29 -6.80
C GLU A 90 28.85 22.07 -5.29
N HIS A 91 30.06 22.32 -4.80
CA HIS A 91 30.40 22.22 -3.38
C HIS A 91 29.49 23.11 -2.53
N ASP A 92 28.93 22.57 -1.44
CA ASP A 92 27.90 23.21 -0.60
C ASP A 92 26.57 23.49 -1.34
N GLY A 93 26.39 22.86 -2.49
CA GLY A 93 25.21 22.94 -3.33
C GLY A 93 24.00 22.21 -2.73
N PRO A 94 22.84 22.27 -3.40
CA PRO A 94 21.63 21.59 -2.96
C PRO A 94 21.82 20.08 -2.74
N LEU A 95 22.62 19.41 -3.59
CA LEU A 95 22.88 17.98 -3.44
C LEU A 95 23.70 17.70 -2.19
N ASP A 96 24.76 18.46 -1.96
CA ASP A 96 25.59 18.34 -0.76
C ASP A 96 24.75 18.54 0.51
N ARG A 97 23.91 19.57 0.56
CA ARG A 97 23.01 19.81 1.71
C ARG A 97 21.97 18.71 1.94
N LEU A 98 21.58 18.01 0.89
CA LEU A 98 20.69 16.85 1.01
C LEU A 98 21.44 15.62 1.53
N LEU A 99 22.67 15.40 1.06
CA LEU A 99 23.55 14.27 1.40
C LEU A 99 24.36 14.47 2.69
N GLU A 100 24.42 15.69 3.21
CA GLU A 100 25.04 16.04 4.49
C GLU A 100 24.49 15.17 5.62
N ARG A 101 25.32 14.94 6.65
CA ARG A 101 24.98 14.09 7.80
C ARG A 101 23.74 14.56 8.58
N GLU A 102 23.35 15.82 8.45
CA GLU A 102 22.08 16.35 8.99
C GLU A 102 21.14 16.88 7.90
N GLY A 103 21.43 16.53 6.64
CA GLY A 103 20.64 16.85 5.48
C GLY A 103 19.26 16.20 5.53
N LEU A 104 18.35 16.69 4.68
CA LEU A 104 16.98 16.17 4.63
C LEU A 104 16.95 14.67 4.30
N LEU A 105 17.85 14.20 3.43
CA LEU A 105 17.91 12.78 3.10
C LEU A 105 18.34 11.96 4.31
N SER A 106 19.34 12.43 5.05
CA SER A 106 19.78 11.77 6.29
C SER A 106 18.65 11.69 7.32
N LYS A 107 17.91 12.78 7.53
CA LYS A 107 16.72 12.84 8.41
C LYS A 107 15.57 11.93 7.97
N MET A 108 15.37 11.76 6.66
CA MET A 108 14.35 10.84 6.13
C MET A 108 14.78 9.37 6.24
N THR A 109 16.07 9.10 6.10
CA THR A 109 16.66 7.77 6.33
C THR A 109 16.94 7.50 7.80
N GLU A 110 16.75 8.50 8.66
CA GLU A 110 16.91 8.36 10.09
C GLU A 110 15.91 7.32 10.60
N ARG A 111 16.43 6.46 11.46
CA ARG A 111 15.72 5.26 11.89
C ARG A 111 14.39 5.60 12.57
N ASP A 112 14.35 6.70 13.32
CA ASP A 112 13.15 7.23 13.98
C ASP A 112 12.04 7.63 12.98
N THR A 113 12.41 8.15 11.82
CA THR A 113 11.46 8.57 10.78
C THR A 113 10.88 7.37 10.03
N LEU A 114 11.72 6.36 9.77
CA LEU A 114 11.28 5.09 9.20
C LEU A 114 10.42 4.30 10.18
N GLU A 115 10.78 4.28 11.47
CA GLU A 115 9.98 3.68 12.54
C GLU A 115 8.61 4.38 12.67
N ARG A 116 8.56 5.70 12.51
CA ARG A 116 7.28 6.44 12.44
C ARG A 116 6.44 6.08 11.22
N LEU A 117 7.05 5.85 10.06
CA LEU A 117 6.33 5.46 8.84
C LEU A 117 5.76 4.03 8.97
N ILE A 118 6.51 3.14 9.62
CA ILE A 118 6.04 1.78 9.96
C ILE A 118 4.88 1.87 10.96
N ALA A 119 5.01 2.67 12.03
CA ALA A 119 3.94 2.87 13.00
C ALA A 119 2.67 3.50 12.37
N LEU A 120 2.84 4.38 11.37
CA LEU A 120 1.72 4.91 10.60
C LEU A 120 1.06 3.81 9.76
N THR A 121 1.85 2.92 9.17
CA THR A 121 1.35 1.76 8.42
C THR A 121 0.54 0.82 9.33
N ASP A 122 1.03 0.53 10.54
CA ASP A 122 0.30 -0.24 11.54
C ASP A 122 -1.03 0.43 11.94
N THR A 123 -1.05 1.76 11.96
CA THR A 123 -2.25 2.55 12.26
C THR A 123 -3.26 2.45 11.11
N LEU A 124 -2.79 2.46 9.86
CA LEU A 124 -3.63 2.26 8.67
C LEU A 124 -4.19 0.84 8.58
N ASP A 125 -3.38 -0.17 8.92
CA ASP A 125 -3.83 -1.57 9.03
C ASP A 125 -4.93 -1.75 10.09
N ARG A 126 -4.90 -0.96 11.16
CA ARG A 126 -5.96 -0.92 12.18
C ARG A 126 -7.22 -0.19 11.72
N LEU A 127 -7.09 0.77 10.79
CA LEU A 127 -8.22 1.52 10.25
C LEU A 127 -9.10 0.66 9.34
N GLY A 128 -8.52 -0.25 8.54
CA GLY A 128 -9.27 -1.16 7.67
C GLY A 128 -10.43 -1.89 8.39
N PRO A 129 -10.16 -2.69 9.43
CA PRO A 129 -11.20 -3.38 10.18
C PRO A 129 -12.07 -2.43 11.04
N ALA A 130 -11.64 -1.20 11.30
CA ALA A 130 -12.51 -0.20 11.93
C ALA A 130 -13.55 0.34 10.94
N LEU A 131 -13.14 0.59 9.69
CA LEU A 131 -14.03 1.03 8.61
C LEU A 131 -15.01 -0.08 8.18
N ASP A 132 -14.57 -1.35 8.14
CA ASP A 132 -15.47 -2.49 7.87
C ASP A 132 -16.61 -2.62 8.89
N ARG A 133 -16.42 -2.11 10.12
CA ARG A 133 -17.46 -2.12 11.15
C ARG A 133 -18.47 -0.97 11.00
N ILE A 134 -18.15 0.06 10.22
CA ILE A 134 -19.03 1.22 10.03
C ILE A 134 -20.26 0.82 9.19
N GLY A 135 -20.10 -0.01 8.16
CA GLY A 135 -21.22 -0.50 7.34
C GLY A 135 -22.32 -1.20 8.15
N PRO A 136 -21.99 -2.28 8.89
CA PRO A 136 -22.94 -2.98 9.75
C PRO A 136 -23.52 -2.09 10.86
N ALA A 137 -22.74 -1.15 11.39
CA ALA A 137 -23.22 -0.21 12.39
C ALA A 137 -24.25 0.78 11.82
N LEU A 138 -24.05 1.26 10.59
CA LEU A 138 -25.03 2.08 9.88
C LEU A 138 -26.31 1.31 9.56
N ASP A 139 -26.20 0.05 9.13
CA ASP A 139 -27.37 -0.79 8.84
C ASP A 139 -28.19 -1.08 10.10
N ALA A 140 -27.52 -1.36 11.22
CA ALA A 140 -28.17 -1.54 12.50
C ALA A 140 -28.86 -0.24 12.98
N LEU A 141 -28.24 0.92 12.74
CA LEU A 141 -28.84 2.21 13.07
C LEU A 141 -30.07 2.50 12.20
N ASN A 142 -30.00 2.27 10.89
CA ASN A 142 -31.13 2.43 9.97
C ASN A 142 -32.29 1.51 10.34
N THR A 143 -32.00 0.26 10.69
CA THR A 143 -33.02 -0.69 11.16
C THR A 143 -33.72 -0.18 12.42
N ARG A 144 -32.95 0.35 13.38
CA ARG A 144 -33.51 0.93 14.61
C ARG A 144 -34.33 2.18 14.34
N ILE A 145 -33.87 3.07 13.46
CA ILE A 145 -34.62 4.26 13.05
C ILE A 145 -35.93 3.84 12.39
N ALA A 146 -35.92 2.85 11.51
CA ALA A 146 -37.13 2.32 10.89
C ALA A 146 -38.11 1.77 11.95
N THR A 147 -37.63 0.99 12.93
CA THR A 147 -38.49 0.49 14.02
C THR A 147 -39.06 1.60 14.91
N LEU A 148 -38.28 2.65 15.18
CA LEU A 148 -38.76 3.79 15.96
C LEU A 148 -39.76 4.65 15.17
N GLN A 149 -39.53 4.81 13.87
CA GLN A 149 -40.44 5.50 12.97
C GLN A 149 -41.76 4.73 12.83
N GLU A 150 -41.73 3.41 12.75
CA GLU A 150 -42.93 2.56 12.74
C GLU A 150 -43.71 2.68 14.06
N LEU A 151 -43.01 2.76 15.21
CA LEU A 151 -43.63 2.92 16.52
C LEU A 151 -44.28 4.32 16.71
N VAL A 152 -43.71 5.35 16.07
CA VAL A 152 -44.13 6.77 16.17
C VAL A 152 -45.06 7.19 15.02
N ALA A 153 -45.15 6.40 13.95
CA ALA A 153 -46.01 6.69 12.80
C ALA A 153 -47.50 6.81 13.20
N PRO A 154 -48.33 7.53 12.41
CA PRO A 154 -49.78 7.56 12.60
C PRO A 154 -50.35 6.14 12.41
N GLY A 155 -51.00 5.59 13.45
CA GLY A 155 -51.40 4.18 13.48
C GLY A 155 -50.38 3.24 14.13
N GLY A 156 -49.19 3.75 14.49
CA GLY A 156 -48.19 3.05 15.31
C GLY A 156 -48.53 3.13 16.80
N ALA A 157 -47.89 2.30 17.64
CA ALA A 157 -48.29 2.14 19.05
C ALA A 157 -48.32 3.45 19.86
N VAL A 158 -47.37 4.38 19.62
CA VAL A 158 -47.36 5.69 20.28
C VAL A 158 -48.40 6.63 19.67
N GLY A 159 -48.55 6.62 18.35
CA GLY A 159 -49.56 7.41 17.64
C GLY A 159 -50.99 7.04 18.03
N ASP A 160 -51.27 5.74 18.13
CA ASP A 160 -52.55 5.19 18.59
C ASP A 160 -52.83 5.50 20.06
N PHE A 161 -51.80 5.44 20.91
CA PHE A 161 -51.91 5.82 22.31
C PHE A 161 -52.28 7.31 22.47
N VAL A 162 -51.62 8.19 21.70
CA VAL A 162 -51.90 9.64 21.70
C VAL A 162 -53.28 9.94 21.12
N ALA A 163 -53.68 9.27 20.03
CA ALA A 163 -55.00 9.44 19.41
C ALA A 163 -56.15 8.99 20.33
N ARG A 164 -55.92 7.98 21.18
CA ARG A 164 -56.91 7.46 22.14
C ARG A 164 -56.98 8.26 23.44
N PHE A 165 -56.07 9.19 23.70
CA PHE A 165 -56.08 10.03 24.90
C PHE A 165 -56.68 11.42 24.57
N PRO A 166 -58.01 11.62 24.72
CA PRO A 166 -58.62 12.89 24.38
C PRO A 166 -58.15 13.96 25.37
N LEU A 167 -57.32 14.89 24.87
CA LEU A 167 -56.99 16.14 25.52
C LEU A 167 -58.29 16.92 25.75
N ARG A 168 -58.88 16.71 26.93
CA ARG A 168 -60.06 17.39 27.44
C ARG A 168 -59.72 18.88 27.58
N ARG A 169 -59.92 19.63 26.49
CA ARG A 169 -59.84 21.10 26.49
C ARG A 169 -60.81 21.61 27.54
N ARG A 170 -60.28 22.04 28.69
CA ARG A 170 -61.02 22.72 29.74
C ARG A 170 -61.53 24.02 29.16
N LYS A 171 -62.76 24.00 28.62
CA LYS A 171 -63.51 25.20 28.23
C LYS A 171 -63.69 26.02 29.50
N SER A 172 -62.81 27.01 29.71
CA SER A 172 -63.02 28.04 30.71
C SER A 172 -64.23 28.86 30.24
N SER A 173 -65.39 28.56 30.79
CA SER A 173 -66.58 29.40 30.68
C SER A 173 -66.33 30.69 31.47
N GLY A 174 -65.64 31.63 30.85
CA GLY A 174 -65.75 33.04 31.22
C GLY A 174 -67.09 33.53 30.68
N SER A 175 -68.13 33.46 31.51
CA SER A 175 -69.31 34.32 31.36
C SER A 175 -69.38 35.17 32.61
N ALA A 176 -69.05 36.44 32.43
CA ALA A 176 -69.10 37.49 33.42
C ALA A 176 -70.48 37.56 34.08
N SER A 177 -70.49 37.53 35.41
CA SER A 177 -71.63 37.92 36.23
C SER A 177 -71.53 39.43 36.53
N SER A 178 -72.48 40.20 35.98
CA SER A 178 -73.01 41.50 36.45
C SER A 178 -72.07 42.73 36.49
N PRO A 179 -72.59 43.94 36.17
CA PRO A 179 -73.47 44.67 37.07
C PRO A 179 -74.79 45.15 36.44
N GLU A 180 -75.85 44.80 37.16
CA GLU A 180 -77.03 45.56 37.59
C GLU A 180 -77.22 47.01 37.09
N ALA A 181 -78.48 47.28 36.75
CA ALA A 181 -79.03 48.46 36.10
C ALA A 181 -79.08 49.72 36.98
N GLY A 182 -78.96 50.87 36.32
CA GLY A 182 -79.43 52.18 36.77
C GLY A 182 -80.51 52.72 35.80
N PRO A 183 -81.29 53.72 36.21
CA PRO A 183 -82.76 53.68 36.21
C PRO A 183 -83.41 54.40 35.02
N GLU A 184 -84.59 53.95 34.61
CA GLU A 184 -85.47 54.72 33.73
C GLU A 184 -86.95 54.31 33.97
N GLU A 185 -87.67 55.07 34.80
CA GLU A 185 -89.10 55.32 34.59
C GLU A 185 -89.56 56.57 35.37
N ALA A 186 -90.62 57.17 34.83
CA ALA A 186 -91.11 58.54 34.98
C ALA A 186 -91.92 58.84 36.26
#